data_AF-A0A3P9KSQ1-F1
#
_entry.id   AF-A0A3P9KSQ1-F1
#
_cell.length_a   1.000
_cell.length_b   1.000
_cell.length_c   1.000
_cell.angle_alpha   90.00
_cell.angle_beta   90.00
_cell.angle_gamma   90.00
#
_symmetry.space_group_name_H-M   'P 1'
#
loop_
_entity.id
_entity.type
_entity.pdbx_description
1 polymer ?
#
loop_
_entity_poly.entity_id
_entity_poly.type
_entity_poly.pdbx_seq_one_letter_code
_entity_poly.pdbx_strand_id
1 'polypeptide(L)'
;MANPGPFCVHNMAFLLLCGIVAVFVAAVASSEKTKTMEFNVKPGGVVHSFTEGVRDYECTFTYASQGGTNEQWLMSVGLSDDDTLFSCSVWRPQGKSYLFFTQFKAELKGTRIEYANAYSQIAAGGQSDVPLKPEEFTVAESTVTHKEGRFNAQLSKLTAVGRTQRDEL
;
A
#
# COMPACT_ATOMS: atom_id res chain seq x y z
N MET A 1 46.21 -15.99 54.41
CA MET A 1 45.78 -14.70 53.81
C MET A 1 45.82 -14.87 52.29
N ALA A 2 44.67 -15.09 51.66
CA ALA A 2 44.58 -15.25 50.21
C ALA A 2 44.17 -13.90 49.61
N ASN A 3 45.02 -13.35 48.75
CA ASN A 3 44.78 -12.10 48.03
C ASN A 3 43.83 -12.38 46.86
N PRO A 4 42.64 -11.76 46.77
CA PRO A 4 41.76 -11.98 45.63
C PRO A 4 42.29 -11.17 44.43
N GLY A 5 42.71 -11.88 43.39
CA GLY A 5 43.29 -11.30 42.18
C GLY A 5 42.30 -10.48 41.32
N PRO A 6 42.82 -9.79 40.27
CA PRO A 6 42.11 -8.74 39.52
C PRO A 6 41.02 -9.25 38.57
N PHE A 7 40.66 -10.54 38.64
CA PHE A 7 39.80 -11.21 37.67
C PHE A 7 38.32 -10.80 37.72
N CYS A 8 37.89 -10.09 38.78
CA CYS A 8 36.49 -9.74 38.98
C CYS A 8 36.05 -8.47 38.21
N VAL A 9 36.97 -7.54 37.96
CA VAL A 9 36.64 -6.21 37.39
C VAL A 9 36.43 -6.26 35.87
N HIS A 10 37.17 -7.14 35.17
CA HIS A 10 37.10 -7.24 33.70
C HIS A 10 35.77 -7.84 33.20
N ASN A 11 35.19 -8.76 33.97
CA ASN A 11 33.93 -9.45 33.62
C ASN A 11 32.70 -8.53 33.75
N MET A 12 32.72 -7.61 34.72
CA MET A 12 31.62 -6.65 34.93
C MET A 12 31.60 -5.56 33.84
N ALA A 13 32.76 -5.10 33.38
CA ALA A 13 32.86 -4.11 32.30
C ALA A 13 32.39 -4.67 30.94
N PHE A 14 32.71 -5.94 30.65
CA PHE A 14 32.31 -6.60 29.41
C PHE A 14 30.79 -6.82 29.33
N LEU A 15 30.16 -7.18 30.45
CA LEU A 15 28.71 -7.37 30.54
C LEU A 15 27.92 -6.06 30.42
N LEU A 16 28.43 -4.96 30.99
CA LEU A 16 27.86 -3.62 30.82
C LEU A 16 27.97 -3.13 29.38
N LEU A 17 29.10 -3.40 28.70
CA LEU A 17 29.30 -3.02 27.30
C LEU A 17 28.37 -3.80 26.35
N CYS A 18 28.20 -5.12 26.58
CA CYS A 18 27.23 -5.93 25.83
C CYS A 18 25.77 -5.49 26.06
N GLY A 19 25.43 -5.08 27.28
CA GLY A 19 24.10 -4.55 27.59
C GLY A 19 23.79 -3.24 26.86
N ILE A 20 24.77 -2.35 26.74
CA ILE A 20 24.63 -1.07 26.01
C ILE A 20 24.47 -1.31 24.50
N VAL A 21 25.25 -2.23 23.92
CA VAL A 21 25.10 -2.58 22.49
C VAL A 21 23.73 -3.20 22.20
N ALA A 22 23.20 -4.06 23.08
CA ALA A 22 21.87 -4.64 22.90
C ALA A 22 20.75 -3.58 22.92
N VAL A 23 20.90 -2.52 23.73
CA VAL A 23 19.95 -1.40 23.78
C VAL A 23 20.02 -0.53 22.52
N PHE A 24 21.22 -0.32 21.93
CA PHE A 24 21.34 0.40 20.67
C PHE A 24 20.79 -0.38 19.46
N VAL A 25 20.90 -1.71 19.46
CA VAL A 25 20.35 -2.56 18.38
C VAL A 25 18.81 -2.58 18.39
N ALA A 26 18.18 -2.50 19.56
CA ALA A 26 16.72 -2.50 19.69
C ALA A 26 16.06 -1.17 19.27
N ALA A 27 16.83 -0.07 19.15
CA ALA A 27 16.32 1.25 18.78
C ALA A 27 16.16 1.46 17.26
N VAL A 28 16.59 0.49 16.42
CA VAL A 28 16.07 0.39 15.04
C VAL A 28 14.66 -0.20 15.14
N ALA A 29 13.73 0.64 15.57
CA ALA A 29 12.33 0.45 15.24
C ALA A 29 12.26 0.54 13.71
N SER A 30 12.21 -0.61 13.04
CA SER A 30 11.93 -0.68 11.61
C SER A 30 10.61 0.05 11.38
N SER A 31 10.67 1.29 10.88
CA SER A 31 9.48 2.05 10.48
C SER A 31 8.78 1.20 9.42
N GLU A 32 7.57 0.73 9.75
CA GLU A 32 6.75 -0.13 8.89
C GLU A 32 6.61 0.50 7.51
N LYS A 33 7.33 -0.05 6.53
CA LYS A 33 7.40 0.49 5.16
C LYS A 33 6.20 0.11 4.31
N THR A 34 5.42 -0.88 4.73
CA THR A 34 4.29 -1.41 3.97
C THR A 34 3.14 -1.71 4.92
N LYS A 35 1.93 -1.33 4.54
CA LYS A 35 0.71 -1.56 5.30
C LYS A 35 -0.35 -2.16 4.38
N THR A 36 -1.02 -3.21 4.85
CA THR A 36 -2.14 -3.82 4.11
C THR A 36 -3.38 -3.85 5.01
N MET A 37 -4.49 -3.35 4.49
CA MET A 37 -5.75 -3.21 5.22
C MET A 37 -6.92 -3.78 4.42
N GLU A 38 -7.89 -4.31 5.14
CA GLU A 38 -9.14 -4.81 4.56
C GLU A 38 -10.26 -3.79 4.69
N PHE A 39 -11.09 -3.67 3.66
CA PHE A 39 -12.28 -2.84 3.70
C PHE A 39 -13.40 -3.43 2.84
N ASN A 40 -14.63 -3.02 3.10
CA ASN A 40 -15.78 -3.45 2.29
C ASN A 40 -16.14 -2.38 1.26
N VAL A 41 -16.15 -2.77 -0.01
CA VAL A 41 -16.76 -2.00 -1.09
C VAL A 41 -18.28 -2.16 -0.97
N LYS A 42 -18.96 -1.03 -0.77
CA LYS A 42 -20.42 -0.98 -0.55
C LYS A 42 -21.13 -0.54 -1.83
N PRO A 43 -22.11 -1.29 -2.34
CA PRO A 43 -22.96 -0.83 -3.43
C PRO A 43 -24.00 0.19 -2.95
N GLY A 44 -24.73 0.79 -3.89
CA GLY A 44 -25.86 1.69 -3.64
C GLY A 44 -25.78 3.01 -4.40
N GLY A 45 -24.81 3.17 -5.30
CA GLY A 45 -24.60 4.39 -6.09
C GLY A 45 -24.07 5.59 -5.30
N VAL A 46 -23.79 5.41 -4.00
CA VAL A 46 -23.21 6.44 -3.14
C VAL A 46 -21.69 6.42 -3.27
N VAL A 47 -21.08 7.61 -3.27
CA VAL A 47 -19.64 7.76 -3.32
C VAL A 47 -19.03 7.44 -1.96
N HIS A 48 -18.04 6.55 -1.94
CA HIS A 48 -17.26 6.19 -0.77
C HIS A 48 -15.77 6.39 -1.04
N SER A 49 -15.02 6.69 0.01
CA SER A 49 -13.57 6.81 -0.02
C SER A 49 -12.93 5.98 1.09
N PHE A 50 -11.80 5.36 0.78
CA PHE A 50 -10.95 4.65 1.72
C PHE A 50 -9.51 5.13 1.51
N THR A 51 -8.82 5.47 2.60
CA THR A 51 -7.49 6.08 2.55
C THR A 51 -6.55 5.32 3.45
N GLU A 52 -5.36 4.99 2.94
CA GLU A 52 -4.27 4.44 3.73
C GLU A 52 -2.95 5.07 3.33
N GLY A 53 -2.00 5.11 4.26
CA GLY A 53 -0.71 5.74 4.04
C GLY A 53 0.40 5.12 4.88
N VAL A 54 1.63 5.40 4.45
CA VAL A 54 2.86 5.09 5.17
C VAL A 54 3.71 6.36 5.18
N ARG A 55 4.10 6.83 6.38
CA ARG A 55 4.82 8.10 6.58
C ARG A 55 4.03 9.25 5.95
N ASP A 56 4.65 10.03 5.06
CA ASP A 56 4.07 11.21 4.42
C ASP A 56 3.32 10.90 3.11
N TYR A 57 3.21 9.62 2.75
CA TYR A 57 2.60 9.17 1.50
C TYR A 57 1.25 8.51 1.77
N GLU A 58 0.25 8.92 1.00
CA GLU A 58 -1.13 8.45 1.17
C GLU A 58 -1.67 7.99 -0.19
N CYS A 59 -2.52 6.97 -0.15
CA CYS A 59 -3.35 6.54 -1.26
C CYS A 59 -4.81 6.63 -0.86
N THR A 60 -5.60 7.40 -1.60
CA THR A 60 -7.06 7.48 -1.42
C THR A 60 -7.75 6.81 -2.60
N PHE A 61 -8.54 5.78 -2.33
CA PHE A 61 -9.41 5.13 -3.30
C PHE A 61 -10.85 5.59 -3.11
N THR A 62 -11.38 6.28 -4.10
CA THR A 62 -12.76 6.76 -4.15
C THR A 62 -13.53 6.02 -5.22
N TYR A 63 -14.73 5.54 -4.90
CA TYR A 63 -15.55 4.75 -5.82
C TYR A 63 -17.04 5.01 -5.60
N ALA A 64 -17.84 4.65 -6.60
CA ALA A 64 -19.26 4.37 -6.42
C ALA A 64 -19.62 3.14 -7.26
N SER A 65 -20.49 2.30 -6.72
CA SER A 65 -20.87 1.05 -7.37
C SER A 65 -22.32 0.67 -7.11
N GLN A 66 -22.84 -0.22 -7.95
CA GLN A 66 -24.14 -0.86 -7.83
C GLN A 66 -23.94 -2.37 -7.68
N GLY A 67 -24.85 -3.04 -6.97
CA GLY A 67 -24.77 -4.47 -6.72
C GLY A 67 -25.68 -4.92 -5.58
N GLY A 68 -25.74 -6.23 -5.34
CA GLY A 68 -26.63 -6.83 -4.34
C GLY A 68 -26.02 -6.98 -2.95
N THR A 69 -24.69 -7.08 -2.85
CA THR A 69 -23.99 -7.34 -1.59
C THR A 69 -22.69 -6.55 -1.50
N ASN A 70 -22.20 -6.34 -0.28
CA ASN A 70 -20.86 -5.81 -0.06
C ASN A 70 -19.80 -6.80 -0.55
N GLU A 71 -18.65 -6.28 -0.93
CA GLU A 71 -17.49 -7.08 -1.30
C GLU A 71 -16.28 -6.70 -0.42
N GLN A 72 -15.59 -7.70 0.12
CA GLN A 72 -14.35 -7.48 0.87
C GLN A 72 -13.17 -7.29 -0.09
N TRP A 73 -12.44 -6.19 0.09
CA TRP A 73 -11.30 -5.77 -0.70
C TRP A 73 -10.10 -5.50 0.19
N LEU A 74 -8.92 -5.50 -0.41
CA LEU A 74 -7.67 -5.14 0.24
C LEU A 74 -7.08 -3.89 -0.39
N MET A 75 -6.44 -3.07 0.43
CA MET A 75 -5.56 -1.99 0.01
C MET A 75 -4.19 -2.22 0.64
N SER A 76 -3.13 -2.22 -0.17
CA SER A 76 -1.75 -2.27 0.28
C SER A 76 -1.01 -1.03 -0.22
N VAL A 77 -0.38 -0.33 0.71
CA VAL A 77 0.47 0.82 0.44
C VAL A 77 1.87 0.54 0.97
N GLY A 78 2.91 1.02 0.28
CA GLY A 78 4.26 0.88 0.81
C GLY A 78 5.33 1.62 0.04
N LEU A 79 6.48 1.78 0.69
CA LEU A 79 7.68 2.37 0.13
C LEU A 79 8.66 1.29 -0.33
N SER A 80 9.41 1.58 -1.40
CA SER A 80 10.57 0.78 -1.78
C SER A 80 11.67 0.82 -0.72
N ASP A 81 12.61 -0.11 -0.79
CA ASP A 81 13.69 -0.20 0.20
C ASP A 81 14.57 1.06 0.28
N ASP A 82 14.71 1.77 -0.84
CA ASP A 82 15.43 3.04 -0.99
C ASP A 82 14.55 4.29 -0.80
N ASP A 83 13.27 4.11 -0.47
CA ASP A 83 12.26 5.16 -0.29
C ASP A 83 12.07 6.08 -1.53
N THR A 84 12.42 5.61 -2.73
CA THR A 84 12.28 6.36 -4.00
C THR A 84 10.93 6.15 -4.68
N LEU A 85 10.23 5.05 -4.35
CA LEU A 85 8.95 4.69 -4.93
C LEU A 85 7.92 4.45 -3.82
N PHE A 86 6.71 4.97 -4.03
CA PHE A 86 5.52 4.63 -3.28
C PHE A 86 4.58 3.81 -4.15
N SER A 87 4.13 2.67 -3.65
CA SER A 87 3.19 1.78 -4.32
C SER A 87 1.86 1.78 -3.59
N CYS A 88 0.76 1.87 -4.33
CA CYS A 88 -0.59 1.62 -3.86
C CYS A 88 -1.24 0.55 -4.74
N SER A 89 -1.79 -0.49 -4.12
CA SER A 89 -2.59 -1.50 -4.78
C SER A 89 -3.91 -1.70 -4.05
N VAL A 90 -5.01 -1.67 -4.78
CA VAL A 90 -6.37 -1.94 -4.28
C VAL A 90 -6.93 -3.10 -5.09
N TRP A 91 -7.37 -4.18 -4.46
CA TRP A 91 -7.84 -5.35 -5.20
C TRP A 91 -8.87 -6.19 -4.46
N ARG A 92 -9.60 -6.99 -5.24
CA ARG A 92 -10.49 -8.03 -4.74
C ARG A 92 -9.71 -9.35 -4.59
N PRO A 93 -9.54 -9.90 -3.37
CA PRO A 93 -8.80 -11.17 -3.17
C PRO A 93 -9.38 -12.36 -3.92
N GLN A 94 -10.69 -12.36 -4.15
CA GLN A 94 -11.40 -13.43 -4.88
C GLN A 94 -11.25 -13.33 -6.41
N GLY A 95 -10.46 -12.40 -6.93
CA GLY A 95 -10.11 -12.33 -8.35
C GLY A 95 -11.05 -11.48 -9.20
N LYS A 96 -12.35 -11.73 -9.10
CA LYS A 96 -13.38 -11.00 -9.86
C LYS A 96 -14.35 -10.29 -8.93
N SER A 97 -14.57 -9.00 -9.17
CA SER A 97 -15.68 -8.26 -8.58
C SER A 97 -16.97 -8.49 -9.37
N TYR A 98 -18.08 -8.64 -8.66
CA TYR A 98 -19.43 -8.69 -9.22
C TYR A 98 -20.17 -7.36 -9.09
N LEU A 99 -19.52 -6.34 -8.52
CA LEU A 99 -20.07 -4.99 -8.45
C LEU A 99 -19.94 -4.28 -9.79
N PHE A 100 -20.95 -3.50 -10.12
CA PHE A 100 -20.95 -2.60 -11.27
C PHE A 100 -20.44 -1.24 -10.81
N PHE A 101 -19.18 -0.90 -11.12
CA PHE A 101 -18.59 0.38 -10.74
C PHE A 101 -19.05 1.48 -11.70
N THR A 102 -19.73 2.49 -11.18
CA THR A 102 -20.09 3.67 -11.98
C THR A 102 -18.93 4.65 -12.07
N GLN A 103 -18.08 4.70 -11.04
CA GLN A 103 -16.88 5.53 -11.01
C GLN A 103 -15.81 4.92 -10.10
N PHE A 104 -14.55 5.17 -10.45
CA PHE A 104 -13.42 5.01 -9.54
C PHE A 104 -12.38 6.10 -9.75
N LYS A 105 -11.64 6.40 -8.69
CA LYS A 105 -10.46 7.26 -8.64
C LYS A 105 -9.49 6.74 -7.58
N ALA A 106 -8.22 6.55 -7.90
CA ALA A 106 -7.15 6.51 -6.92
C ALA A 106 -6.33 7.79 -6.99
N GLU A 107 -5.90 8.29 -5.84
CA GLU A 107 -5.13 9.50 -5.70
C GLU A 107 -3.94 9.24 -4.77
N LEU A 108 -2.73 9.47 -5.26
CA LEU A 108 -1.48 9.36 -4.50
C LEU A 108 -1.03 10.75 -4.04
N LYS A 109 -0.76 10.89 -2.75
CA LYS A 109 -0.21 12.11 -2.16
C LYS A 109 1.28 11.92 -1.88
N GLY A 110 2.05 13.00 -2.02
CA GLY A 110 3.50 13.01 -1.78
C GLY A 110 4.33 12.38 -2.91
N THR A 111 3.69 11.91 -3.99
CA THR A 111 4.38 11.28 -5.12
C THR A 111 3.84 11.74 -6.46
N ARG A 112 4.61 11.46 -7.52
CA ARG A 112 4.19 11.61 -8.92
C ARG A 112 4.10 10.24 -9.58
N ILE A 113 2.95 9.89 -10.13
CA ILE A 113 2.70 8.59 -10.75
C ILE A 113 3.66 8.38 -11.94
N GLU A 114 4.36 7.24 -11.92
CA GLU A 114 5.18 6.76 -13.03
C GLU A 114 4.52 5.60 -13.77
N TYR A 115 3.80 4.77 -13.03
CA TYR A 115 3.13 3.60 -13.55
C TYR A 115 1.77 3.43 -12.88
N ALA A 116 0.76 3.15 -13.68
CA ALA A 116 -0.53 2.73 -13.17
C ALA A 116 -1.19 1.74 -14.12
N ASN A 117 -1.89 0.77 -13.56
CA ASN A 117 -2.68 -0.18 -14.33
C ASN A 117 -3.91 -0.63 -13.54
N ALA A 118 -4.96 -0.99 -14.28
CA ALA A 118 -6.22 -1.47 -13.74
C ALA A 118 -6.62 -2.77 -14.42
N TYR A 119 -7.37 -3.61 -13.73
CA TYR A 119 -7.77 -4.94 -14.20
C TYR A 119 -9.26 -5.16 -13.93
N SER A 120 -9.97 -5.71 -14.92
CA SER A 120 -11.36 -6.17 -14.75
C SER A 120 -11.42 -7.50 -14.00
N GLN A 121 -10.35 -8.28 -14.06
CA GLN A 121 -10.21 -9.58 -13.42
C GLN A 121 -8.74 -9.81 -13.08
N ILE A 122 -8.46 -10.43 -11.93
CA ILE A 122 -7.12 -10.91 -11.58
C ILE A 122 -7.11 -12.42 -11.36
N ALA A 123 -5.94 -13.01 -11.50
CA ALA A 123 -5.70 -14.43 -11.40
C ALA A 123 -6.03 -14.95 -9.98
N ALA A 124 -7.22 -15.51 -9.84
CA ALA A 124 -7.63 -16.32 -8.71
C ALA A 124 -8.30 -17.60 -9.24
N GLY A 125 -8.02 -18.75 -8.63
CA GLY A 125 -8.69 -20.00 -8.98
C GLY A 125 -8.48 -20.49 -10.43
N GLY A 126 -7.32 -20.22 -11.03
CA GLY A 126 -6.97 -20.70 -12.39
C GLY A 126 -7.35 -19.75 -13.54
N GLN A 127 -7.84 -18.54 -13.23
CA GLN A 127 -8.06 -17.50 -14.24
C GLN A 127 -6.80 -16.68 -14.51
N SER A 128 -6.74 -15.99 -15.65
CA SER A 128 -5.70 -15.02 -15.98
C SER A 128 -6.12 -13.59 -15.65
N ASP A 129 -5.14 -12.72 -15.44
CA ASP A 129 -5.36 -11.28 -15.36
C ASP A 129 -5.94 -10.74 -16.67
N VAL A 130 -6.92 -9.85 -16.57
CA VAL A 130 -7.49 -9.14 -17.72
C VAL A 130 -7.34 -7.64 -17.47
N PRO A 131 -6.34 -6.97 -18.08
CA PRO A 131 -6.16 -5.53 -17.92
C PRO A 131 -7.33 -4.76 -18.52
N LEU A 132 -7.65 -3.61 -17.94
CA LEU A 132 -8.55 -2.64 -18.57
C LEU A 132 -7.90 -2.06 -19.81
N LYS A 133 -8.72 -1.69 -20.78
CA LYS A 133 -8.19 -1.02 -21.98
C LYS A 133 -7.75 0.41 -21.63
N PRO A 134 -6.70 0.95 -22.28
CA PRO A 134 -6.24 2.32 -22.01
C PRO A 134 -7.31 3.41 -22.21
N GLU A 135 -8.34 3.15 -23.03
CA GLU A 135 -9.49 4.03 -23.20
C GLU A 135 -10.49 4.03 -22.04
N GLU A 136 -10.38 3.11 -21.07
CA GLU A 136 -11.30 3.00 -19.93
C GLU A 136 -10.89 3.87 -18.74
N PHE A 137 -9.65 4.36 -18.70
CA PHE A 137 -9.15 5.20 -17.60
C PHE A 137 -8.11 6.22 -18.09
N THR A 138 -7.86 7.23 -17.28
CA THR A 138 -6.78 8.21 -17.42
C THR A 138 -5.82 8.12 -16.26
N VAL A 139 -4.54 8.29 -16.55
CA VAL A 139 -3.49 8.49 -15.54
C VAL A 139 -3.05 9.95 -15.64
N ALA A 140 -3.21 10.71 -14.57
CA ALA A 140 -2.68 12.06 -14.40
C ALA A 140 -1.47 12.04 -13.47
N GLU A 141 -0.97 13.21 -13.07
CA GLU A 141 0.25 13.33 -12.26
C GLU A 141 0.16 12.59 -10.92
N SER A 142 -0.99 12.67 -10.24
CA SER A 142 -1.22 12.07 -8.93
C SER A 142 -2.48 11.19 -8.88
N THR A 143 -3.23 11.07 -9.98
CA THR A 143 -4.52 10.37 -9.97
C THR A 143 -4.66 9.35 -11.10
N VAL A 144 -5.38 8.26 -10.81
CA VAL A 144 -5.86 7.28 -11.78
C VAL A 144 -7.37 7.25 -11.71
N THR A 145 -8.05 7.68 -12.76
CA THR A 145 -9.50 7.88 -12.76
C THR A 145 -10.14 7.17 -13.95
N HIS A 146 -11.31 6.57 -13.75
CA HIS A 146 -12.10 6.03 -14.85
C HIS A 146 -12.45 7.10 -15.90
N LYS A 147 -12.68 6.68 -17.15
CA LYS A 147 -13.22 7.54 -18.21
C LYS A 147 -14.72 7.30 -18.34
N GLU A 148 -15.49 8.36 -18.12
CA GLU A 148 -16.94 8.34 -18.28
C GLU A 148 -17.35 7.89 -19.69
N GLY A 149 -18.34 7.01 -19.77
CA GLY A 149 -18.84 6.45 -21.03
C GLY A 149 -17.91 5.47 -21.75
N ARG A 150 -16.70 5.23 -21.24
CA ARG A 150 -15.74 4.25 -21.82
C ARG A 150 -15.45 3.08 -20.89
N PHE A 151 -15.44 3.32 -19.59
CA PHE A 151 -15.22 2.29 -18.58
C PHE A 151 -16.38 1.28 -18.57
N ASN A 152 -16.07 -0.02 -18.69
CA ASN A 152 -17.06 -1.09 -18.74
C ASN A 152 -17.60 -1.51 -17.36
N ALA A 153 -17.45 -0.65 -16.35
CA ALA A 153 -17.91 -0.86 -14.97
C ALA A 153 -17.32 -2.07 -14.22
N GLN A 154 -16.28 -2.71 -14.77
CA GLN A 154 -15.62 -3.87 -14.16
C GLN A 154 -14.27 -3.46 -13.62
N LEU A 155 -14.10 -3.56 -12.30
CA LEU A 155 -12.81 -3.33 -11.63
C LEU A 155 -12.59 -4.43 -10.59
N SER A 156 -11.42 -5.05 -10.62
CA SER A 156 -11.00 -6.06 -9.64
C SER A 156 -9.62 -5.77 -9.05
N LYS A 157 -8.79 -4.97 -9.72
CA LYS A 157 -7.52 -4.47 -9.18
C LYS A 157 -7.15 -3.14 -9.81
N LEU A 158 -6.53 -2.28 -9.01
CA LEU A 158 -5.88 -1.06 -9.42
C LEU A 158 -4.52 -0.99 -8.73
N THR A 159 -3.46 -0.77 -9.50
CA THR A 159 -2.11 -0.56 -8.98
C THR A 159 -1.59 0.76 -9.52
N ALA A 160 -1.05 1.60 -8.63
CA ALA A 160 -0.38 2.84 -8.97
C ALA A 160 0.94 2.93 -8.22
N VAL A 161 2.00 3.28 -8.93
CA VAL A 161 3.35 3.48 -8.38
C VAL A 161 3.79 4.88 -8.74
N GLY A 162 4.16 5.66 -7.72
CA GLY A 162 4.65 7.01 -7.87
C GLY A 162 6.07 7.18 -7.34
N ARG A 163 6.84 8.03 -8.01
CA ARG A 163 8.15 8.48 -7.51
C ARG A 163 7.94 9.44 -6.35
N THR A 164 8.65 9.22 -5.26
CA THR A 164 8.65 10.11 -4.11
C THR A 164 9.37 11.42 -4.49
N GLN A 165 8.80 12.55 -4.10
CA GLN A 165 9.49 13.84 -4.24
C GLN A 165 10.35 14.02 -2.99
N ARG A 166 11.65 13.75 -3.09
CA ARG A 166 12.59 14.17 -2.05
C ARG A 166 12.81 15.67 -2.24
N ASP A 167 12.12 16.48 -1.45
CA ASP A 167 12.51 17.86 -1.24
C ASP A 167 13.81 17.84 -0.43
N GLU A 168 14.94 17.98 -1.12
CA GLU A 168 16.21 18.33 -0.47
C GLU A 168 16.11 19.80 -0.05
N LEU A 169 15.61 20.03 1.18
CA LEU A 169 15.62 21.32 1.88
C LEU A 169 16.91 21.50 2.67
#